data_AF-A0A9E5C699-F1
#
_entry.id   AF-A0A9E5C699-F1
#
_cell.length_a   1.000
_cell.length_b   1.000
_cell.length_c   1.000
_cell.angle_alpha   90.00
_cell.angle_beta   90.00
_cell.angle_gamma   90.00
#
_symmetry.space_group_name_H-M   'P 1'
#
loop_
_entity.id
_entity.type
_entity.pdbx_description
1 polymer ?
#
loop_
_entity_poly.entity_id
_entity_poly.type
_entity_poly.pdbx_seq_one_letter_code
_entity_poly.pdbx_strand_id
1 'polypeptide(L)'
;MSIAAPSRLWQIMEILRLTAGSAVAVEESSILVMQRDLAEQEGIFAEPTSAVAFAGLEVLASQGVIQEGETVLVPVTGFGLKDEPPR
;
A
#
# COMPACT_ATOMS: atom_id res chain seq x y z
N MET A 1 1.81 9.31 5.97
CA MET A 1 1.54 10.40 4.99
C MET A 1 0.04 10.45 4.69
N SER A 2 -0.65 11.60 4.78
CA SER A 2 -2.10 11.69 4.50
C SER A 2 -2.47 12.98 3.76
N ILE A 3 -3.37 12.89 2.78
CA ILE A 3 -3.93 14.03 2.06
C ILE A 3 -5.40 14.16 2.50
N ALA A 4 -5.69 15.17 3.32
CA ALA A 4 -7.02 15.36 3.89
C ALA A 4 -8.13 15.56 2.83
N ALA A 5 -7.78 16.15 1.67
CA ALA A 5 -8.71 16.40 0.57
C ALA A 5 -8.03 16.10 -0.78
N PRO A 6 -7.99 14.83 -1.22
CA PRO A 6 -7.37 14.50 -2.51
C PRO A 6 -8.19 15.08 -3.66
N SER A 7 -7.51 15.63 -4.67
CA SER A 7 -8.15 16.32 -5.80
C SER A 7 -9.14 15.46 -6.58
N ARG A 8 -8.96 14.13 -6.53
CA ARG A 8 -9.80 13.14 -7.20
C ARG A 8 -10.66 12.31 -6.23
N LEU A 9 -10.98 12.85 -5.05
CA LEU A 9 -11.76 12.15 -4.02
C LEU A 9 -13.06 11.54 -4.60
N TRP A 10 -13.77 12.27 -5.45
CA TRP A 10 -15.01 11.78 -6.05
C TRP A 10 -14.80 10.54 -6.92
N GLN A 11 -13.73 10.49 -7.72
CA GLN A 11 -13.39 9.34 -8.57
C GLN A 11 -13.00 8.13 -7.72
N ILE A 12 -12.28 8.35 -6.62
CA ILE A 12 -11.93 7.30 -5.65
C ILE A 12 -13.21 6.70 -5.04
N MET A 13 -14.13 7.55 -4.55
CA MET A 13 -15.38 7.08 -3.95
C MET A 13 -16.30 6.41 -4.96
N GLU A 14 -16.31 6.87 -6.22
CA GLU A 14 -17.06 6.26 -7.31
C GLU A 14 -16.55 4.85 -7.60
N ILE A 15 -15.24 4.66 -7.82
CA ILE A 15 -14.71 3.34 -8.17
C ILE A 15 -14.87 2.34 -7.03
N LEU A 16 -14.67 2.74 -5.78
CA LEU A 16 -14.90 1.87 -4.61
C LEU A 16 -16.35 1.36 -4.56
N ARG A 17 -17.33 2.21 -4.85
CA ARG A 17 -18.74 1.78 -4.90
C ARG A 17 -19.03 0.87 -6.09
N LEU A 18 -18.50 1.21 -7.27
CA LEU A 18 -18.73 0.42 -8.50
C LEU A 18 -18.15 -0.99 -8.42
N THR A 19 -17.00 -1.14 -7.76
CA THR A 19 -16.32 -2.44 -7.63
C THR A 19 -16.66 -3.19 -6.35
N ALA A 20 -17.51 -2.61 -5.48
CA ALA A 20 -17.67 -3.05 -4.10
C ALA A 20 -16.32 -3.19 -3.36
N GLY A 21 -15.37 -2.31 -3.70
CA GLY A 21 -14.04 -2.25 -3.10
C GLY A 21 -14.03 -1.61 -1.72
N SER A 22 -12.84 -1.61 -1.11
CA SER A 22 -12.63 -1.06 0.23
C SER A 22 -11.40 -0.15 0.28
N ALA A 23 -11.29 0.62 1.36
CA ALA A 23 -10.11 1.41 1.71
C ALA A 23 -9.74 1.15 3.16
N VAL A 24 -8.44 1.10 3.44
CA VAL A 24 -7.90 0.84 4.78
C VAL A 24 -6.88 1.91 5.15
N ALA A 25 -6.82 2.25 6.42
CA ALA A 25 -5.77 3.09 6.98
C ALA A 25 -4.67 2.21 7.59
N VAL A 26 -3.42 2.66 7.48
CA VAL A 26 -2.27 1.95 8.04
C VAL A 26 -1.43 2.90 8.89
N GLU A 27 -0.72 2.33 9.86
CA GLU A 27 0.22 3.06 10.70
C GLU A 27 1.50 3.38 9.93
N GLU A 28 2.11 4.53 10.23
CA GLU A 28 3.36 4.94 9.57
C GLU A 28 4.50 3.93 9.79
N SER A 29 4.54 3.30 10.97
CA SER A 29 5.52 2.26 11.29
C SER A 29 5.41 1.05 10.37
N SER A 30 4.19 0.67 9.97
CA SER A 30 3.98 -0.46 9.07
C SER A 30 4.50 -0.17 7.66
N ILE A 31 4.46 1.10 7.22
CA ILE A 31 5.02 1.52 5.93
C ILE A 31 6.53 1.28 5.90
N LEU A 32 7.24 1.68 6.97
CA LEU A 32 8.69 1.54 7.05
C LEU A 32 9.12 0.06 7.13
N VAL A 33 8.41 -0.74 7.92
CA VAL A 33 8.62 -2.20 7.98
C VAL A 33 8.45 -2.80 6.59
N MET A 34 7.35 -2.50 5.91
CA MET A 34 7.06 -3.05 4.61
C MET A 34 8.07 -2.59 3.54
N GLN A 35 8.52 -1.34 3.58
CA GLN A 35 9.56 -0.85 2.67
C GLN A 35 10.87 -1.65 2.84
N ARG A 36 11.30 -1.89 4.08
CA ARG A 36 12.48 -2.68 4.37
C ARG A 36 12.29 -4.13 3.91
N ASP A 37 11.16 -4.74 4.25
CA ASP A 37 10.90 -6.15 3.94
C ASP A 37 10.85 -6.37 2.42
N LEU A 38 10.24 -5.47 1.65
CA LEU A 38 10.29 -5.49 0.18
C LEU A 38 11.71 -5.41 -0.37
N ALA A 39 12.57 -4.58 0.23
CA ALA A 39 13.95 -4.42 -0.22
C ALA A 39 14.81 -5.66 0.11
N GLU A 40 14.67 -6.19 1.33
CA GLU A 40 15.50 -7.30 1.84
C GLU A 40 15.04 -8.67 1.33
N GLN A 41 13.73 -8.88 1.18
CA GLN A 41 13.17 -10.20 0.86
C GLN A 41 12.84 -10.35 -0.63
N GLU A 42 12.33 -9.28 -1.26
CA GLU A 42 11.87 -9.31 -2.66
C GLU A 42 12.82 -8.58 -3.63
N GLY A 43 13.85 -7.89 -3.11
CA GLY A 43 14.77 -7.09 -3.92
C GLY A 43 14.11 -5.85 -4.54
N ILE A 44 12.98 -5.40 -4.00
CA ILE A 44 12.22 -4.24 -4.49
C ILE A 44 12.40 -3.09 -3.51
N PHE A 45 13.30 -2.15 -3.84
CA PHE A 45 13.43 -0.93 -3.06
C PHE A 45 12.38 0.10 -3.50
N ALA A 46 11.19 0.02 -2.91
CA ALA A 46 10.08 0.94 -3.17
C ALA A 46 10.22 2.26 -2.39
N GLU A 47 9.68 3.35 -2.94
CA GLU A 47 9.49 4.58 -2.15
C GLU A 47 8.45 4.35 -1.02
N PRO A 48 8.45 5.13 0.08
CA PRO A 48 7.51 4.94 1.19
C PRO A 48 6.04 4.95 0.76
N THR A 49 5.66 5.86 -0.14
CA THR A 49 4.28 5.95 -0.66
C THR A 49 3.83 4.73 -1.44
N SER A 50 4.77 4.02 -2.09
CA SER A 50 4.48 2.75 -2.75
C SER A 50 4.37 1.60 -1.75
N ALA A 51 5.17 1.61 -0.68
CA ALA A 51 5.12 0.61 0.39
C ALA A 51 3.79 0.65 1.20
N VAL A 52 3.09 1.80 1.24
CA VAL A 52 1.75 1.94 1.86
C VAL A 52 0.77 0.87 1.36
N ALA A 53 0.77 0.59 0.05
CA ALA A 53 -0.18 -0.34 -0.54
C ALA A 53 0.06 -1.79 -0.05
N PHE A 54 1.31 -2.16 0.19
CA PHE A 54 1.68 -3.47 0.74
C PHE A 54 1.36 -3.58 2.23
N ALA A 55 1.57 -2.51 3.01
CA ALA A 55 1.10 -2.48 4.40
C ALA A 55 -0.44 -2.61 4.46
N GLY A 56 -1.15 -1.98 3.52
CA GLY A 56 -2.61 -2.14 3.38
C GLY A 56 -3.02 -3.57 3.03
N LEU A 57 -2.26 -4.23 2.15
CA LEU A 57 -2.46 -5.64 1.80
C LEU A 57 -2.34 -6.55 3.04
N GLU A 58 -1.34 -6.35 3.88
CA GLU A 58 -1.18 -7.10 5.13
C GLU A 58 -2.41 -6.94 6.05
N VAL A 59 -2.92 -5.73 6.19
CA VAL A 59 -4.14 -5.48 6.97
C VAL A 59 -5.35 -6.18 6.35
N LEU A 60 -5.54 -6.08 5.03
CA LEU A 60 -6.68 -6.70 4.35
C LEU A 60 -6.63 -8.24 4.40
N ALA A 61 -5.45 -8.82 4.29
CA ALA A 61 -5.23 -10.26 4.44
C ALA A 61 -5.51 -10.72 5.89
N SER A 62 -5.00 -10.00 6.90
CA SER A 62 -5.24 -10.35 8.31
C SER A 62 -6.71 -10.21 8.72
N GLN A 63 -7.47 -9.33 8.07
CA GLN A 63 -8.92 -9.17 8.27
C GLN A 63 -9.75 -10.20 7.48
N GLY A 64 -9.13 -11.04 6.64
CA GLY A 64 -9.80 -12.01 5.79
C GLY A 64 -10.60 -11.38 4.65
N VAL A 65 -10.34 -10.11 4.32
CA VAL A 65 -10.92 -9.44 3.15
C VAL A 65 -10.32 -10.01 1.87
N ILE A 66 -9.00 -10.26 1.88
CA ILE A 66 -8.29 -11.02 0.84
C ILE A 66 -8.06 -12.43 1.38
N GLN A 67 -8.48 -13.44 0.63
CA GLN A 67 -8.42 -14.84 1.05
C GLN A 67 -7.15 -15.54 0.57
N GLU A 68 -6.77 -16.61 1.27
CA GLU A 68 -5.65 -17.46 0.84
C GLU A 68 -5.90 -18.02 -0.57
N GLY A 69 -4.88 -17.93 -1.44
CA GLY A 69 -4.96 -18.39 -2.82
C GLY A 69 -5.51 -17.38 -3.83
N GLU A 70 -5.96 -16.20 -3.38
CA GLU A 70 -6.32 -15.11 -4.28
C GLU A 70 -5.08 -14.45 -4.92
N THR A 71 -5.21 -14.07 -6.19
CA THR A 71 -4.16 -13.34 -6.91
C THR A 71 -4.33 -11.85 -6.70
N VAL A 72 -3.31 -11.20 -6.13
CA VAL A 72 -3.28 -9.76 -5.89
C VAL A 72 -2.24 -9.08 -6.77
N LEU A 73 -2.60 -7.96 -7.39
CA LEU A 73 -1.66 -7.06 -8.07
C LEU A 73 -1.54 -5.78 -7.25
N VAL A 74 -0.31 -5.47 -6.81
CA VAL A 74 0.01 -4.22 -6.11
C VAL A 74 0.95 -3.38 -7.00
N PRO A 75 0.50 -2.21 -7.50
CA PRO A 75 1.36 -1.34 -8.31
C PRO A 75 2.46 -0.69 -7.45
N VAL A 76 3.71 -0.80 -7.89
CA VAL A 76 4.83 0.01 -7.37
C VAL A 76 4.98 1.22 -8.29
N THR A 77 4.62 2.40 -7.80
CA THR A 77 4.59 3.63 -8.62
C THR A 77 5.89 4.44 -8.55
N GLY A 78 6.76 4.14 -7.58
CA GLY A 78 8.06 4.81 -7.45
C GLY A 78 9.12 3.92 -6.78
N PHE A 79 10.37 4.16 -7.15
CA PHE A 79 11.55 3.47 -6.62
C PHE A 79 12.24 4.34 -5.57
N GLY A 80 12.70 3.71 -4.49
CA GLY A 80 13.33 4.36 -3.33
C GLY A 80 14.72 4.93 -3.58
N LEU A 81 15.24 4.90 -4.82
CA LEU A 81 16.58 5.43 -5.16
C LEU A 81 16.77 6.92 -4.83
N LYS A 82 15.67 7.66 -4.64
CA LYS A 82 15.68 9.07 -4.24
C LYS A 82 15.52 9.27 -2.73
N ASP A 83 15.25 8.20 -1.99
CA ASP A 83 14.95 8.22 -0.56
C ASP A 83 16.14 7.64 0.22
N GLU A 84 16.28 8.04 1.49
CA GLU A 84 17.24 7.40 2.39
C GLU A 84 16.79 5.96 2.68
N PRO A 85 17.72 4.97 2.71
CA PRO A 85 17.38 3.61 3.09
C PRO A 85 16.74 3.58 4.48
N PRO A 86 15.66 2.79 4.69
CA PRO A 86 15.10 2.60 6.02
C PRO A 86 16.18 2.04 6.96
N ARG A 87 16.29 2.62 8.16
CA ARG A 87 17.22 2.19 9.21
C ARG A 87 16.65 1.06 10.06
#